data_AF-A0A814MKY4-F1
#
_entry.id   AF-A0A814MKY4-F1
#
_cell.length_a   1.000
_cell.length_b   1.000
_cell.length_c   1.000
_cell.angle_alpha   90.00
_cell.angle_beta   90.00
_cell.angle_gamma   90.00
#
_symmetry.space_group_name_H-M   'P 1'
#
loop_
_entity.id
_entity.type
_entity.pdbx_description
1 polymer ?
#
loop_
_entity_poly.entity_id
_entity_poly.type
_entity_poly.pdbx_seq_one_letter_code
_entity_poly.pdbx_strand_id
1 'polypeptide(L)'
;MADANSLRQRLASLVDEIAQDVQIIESTRNLSTKYRVEKSISDATKLARDLERLDPSYGREYKQRIDAIRQRLENASKVPVHGAWNSGFDAEADKLGQQQRDLLLRGHSSLVRTGESLHISRQTAHETEQLGNEIMSDLITQRESLLRTQDKLNEGGEHLNAGRKTLRLMYNRVIMNKVLLITVVLVELGILGGIIYWKFFSK
;
A
#
# COMPACT_ATOMS: atom_id res chain seq x y z
N MET A 1 -30.60 70.85 47.01
CA MET A 1 -30.02 70.99 45.65
C MET A 1 -29.13 69.77 45.42
N ALA A 2 -29.67 68.71 44.82
CA ALA A 2 -28.87 67.57 44.39
C ALA A 2 -28.12 68.02 43.13
N ASP A 3 -26.82 68.14 43.26
CA ASP A 3 -25.95 68.89 42.36
C ASP A 3 -25.91 68.22 40.98
N ALA A 4 -26.10 69.00 39.91
CA ALA A 4 -26.09 68.49 38.54
C ALA A 4 -24.80 67.71 38.22
N ASN A 5 -23.69 68.02 38.91
CA ASN A 5 -22.43 67.29 38.83
C ASN A 5 -22.47 65.85 39.37
N SER A 6 -23.23 65.59 40.44
CA SER A 6 -23.37 64.24 40.99
C SER A 6 -24.12 63.31 40.03
N LEU A 7 -25.12 63.85 39.32
CA LEU A 7 -25.87 63.13 38.28
C LEU A 7 -25.01 62.87 37.04
N ARG A 8 -24.17 63.83 36.64
CA ARG A 8 -23.19 63.65 35.55
C ARG A 8 -22.20 62.53 35.86
N GLN A 9 -21.62 62.54 37.06
CA GLN A 9 -20.62 61.54 37.45
C GLN A 9 -21.23 60.13 37.52
N ARG A 10 -22.46 60.03 38.04
CA ARG A 10 -23.19 58.76 38.10
C ARG A 10 -23.64 58.24 36.74
N LEU A 11 -24.02 59.12 35.82
CA LEU A 11 -24.34 58.73 34.44
C LEU A 11 -23.09 58.27 33.69
N ALA A 12 -21.97 58.97 33.86
CA ALA A 12 -20.70 58.62 33.25
C ALA A 12 -20.21 57.23 33.70
N SER A 13 -20.18 56.98 35.01
CA SER A 13 -19.72 55.69 35.55
C SER A 13 -20.59 54.51 35.08
N LEU A 14 -21.91 54.72 35.04
CA LEU A 14 -22.86 53.69 34.65
C LEU A 14 -22.78 53.37 33.15
N VAL A 15 -22.50 54.36 32.31
CA VAL A 15 -22.33 54.16 30.85
C VAL A 15 -21.04 53.41 30.53
N ASP A 16 -19.95 53.69 31.26
CA ASP A 16 -18.69 52.97 31.09
C ASP A 16 -18.78 51.53 31.58
N GLU A 17 -19.49 51.27 32.69
CA GLU A 17 -19.78 49.92 33.19
C GLU A 17 -20.58 49.09 32.18
N ILE A 18 -21.64 49.69 31.59
CA ILE A 18 -22.43 49.01 30.54
C ILE A 18 -21.55 48.71 29.32
N ALA A 19 -20.67 49.63 28.91
CA ALA A 19 -19.80 49.44 27.76
C ALA A 19 -18.84 48.25 27.98
N GLN A 20 -18.28 48.11 29.18
CA GLN A 20 -17.43 46.99 29.56
C GLN A 20 -18.20 45.67 29.60
N ASP A 21 -19.40 45.65 30.18
CA ASP A 21 -20.24 44.44 30.22
C ASP A 21 -20.65 43.97 28.81
N VAL A 22 -20.91 44.90 27.88
CA VAL A 22 -21.20 44.57 26.47
C VAL A 22 -19.97 43.96 25.78
N GLN A 23 -18.76 44.46 26.04
CA GLN A 23 -17.52 43.90 25.49
C GLN A 23 -17.25 42.47 26.01
N ILE A 24 -17.62 42.17 27.26
CA ILE A 24 -17.52 40.82 27.83
C ILE A 24 -18.53 39.87 27.15
N ILE A 25 -19.74 40.35 26.87
CA ILE A 25 -20.76 39.58 26.14
C ILE A 25 -20.27 39.26 24.71
N GLU A 26 -19.65 40.22 24.03
CA GLU A 26 -19.08 40.01 22.69
C GLU A 26 -17.96 38.97 22.68
N SER A 27 -17.05 39.00 23.66
CA SER A 27 -15.90 38.08 23.73
C SER A 27 -16.25 36.68 24.22
N THR A 28 -17.19 36.58 25.17
CA THR A 28 -17.51 35.30 25.84
C THR A 28 -18.78 34.65 25.28
N ARG A 29 -19.55 35.36 24.44
CA ARG A 29 -20.90 34.96 23.98
C ARG A 29 -21.84 34.55 25.11
N ASN A 30 -21.64 35.09 26.31
CA ASN A 30 -22.42 34.73 27.48
C ASN A 30 -23.70 35.57 27.55
N LEU A 31 -24.84 34.94 27.23
CA LEU A 31 -26.14 35.60 27.14
C LEU A 31 -26.81 35.83 28.51
N SER A 32 -26.28 35.26 29.60
CA SER A 32 -26.87 35.36 30.94
C SER A 32 -26.83 36.76 31.55
N THR A 33 -25.85 37.57 31.15
CA THR A 33 -25.70 38.96 31.62
C THR A 33 -26.55 39.96 30.80
N LYS A 34 -27.17 39.53 29.70
CA LYS A 34 -27.97 40.36 28.80
C LYS A 34 -29.09 41.11 29.53
N TYR A 35 -29.89 40.40 30.32
CA TYR A 35 -31.00 41.01 31.06
C TYR A 35 -30.53 42.09 32.04
N ARG A 36 -29.35 41.91 32.64
CA ARG A 36 -28.75 42.89 33.54
C ARG A 36 -28.33 44.14 32.77
N VAL A 37 -27.66 43.96 31.63
CA VAL A 37 -27.21 45.06 30.76
C VAL A 37 -28.38 45.82 30.17
N GLU A 38 -29.45 45.16 29.71
CA GLU A 38 -30.66 45.82 29.20
C GLU A 38 -31.35 46.67 30.27
N LYS A 39 -31.42 46.16 31.51
CA LYS A 39 -31.96 46.92 32.64
C LYS A 39 -31.10 48.16 32.94
N SER A 40 -29.78 48.01 32.97
CA SER A 40 -28.84 49.11 33.18
C SER A 40 -28.92 50.16 32.06
N ILE A 41 -29.07 49.75 30.79
CA ILE A 41 -29.28 50.66 29.65
C ILE A 41 -30.57 51.47 29.82
N SER A 42 -31.66 50.84 30.27
CA SER A 42 -32.92 51.54 30.56
C SER A 42 -32.74 52.57 31.67
N ASP A 43 -32.02 52.24 32.74
CA ASP A 43 -31.77 53.14 33.86
C ASP A 43 -30.84 54.30 33.47
N ALA A 44 -29.81 54.05 32.66
CA ALA A 44 -28.97 55.07 32.03
C ALA A 44 -29.81 56.04 31.17
N THR A 45 -30.76 55.51 30.41
CA THR A 45 -31.64 56.30 29.52
C THR A 45 -32.61 57.19 30.30
N LYS A 46 -33.06 56.75 31.47
CA LYS A 46 -33.89 57.57 32.37
C LYS A 46 -33.07 58.70 32.98
N LEU A 47 -31.88 58.39 33.49
CA LEU A 47 -30.96 59.38 34.04
C LEU A 47 -30.51 60.42 32.99
N ALA A 48 -30.24 59.99 31.76
CA ALA A 48 -29.91 60.90 30.66
C ALA A 48 -31.07 61.84 30.31
N ARG A 49 -32.33 61.37 30.35
CA ARG A 49 -33.52 62.20 30.13
C ARG A 49 -33.75 63.21 31.26
N ASP A 50 -33.53 62.80 32.50
CA ASP A 50 -33.65 63.70 33.65
C ASP A 50 -32.54 64.76 33.63
N LEU A 51 -31.33 64.39 33.23
CA LEU A 51 -30.19 65.30 33.10
C LEU A 51 -30.33 66.27 31.90
N GLU A 52 -30.97 65.84 30.81
CA GLU A 52 -31.28 66.68 29.64
C GLU A 52 -32.19 67.86 29.96
N ARG A 53 -33.06 67.73 30.99
CA ARG A 53 -33.87 68.84 31.49
C ARG A 53 -33.04 69.94 32.16
N LEU A 54 -31.82 69.61 32.63
CA LEU A 54 -30.90 70.56 33.28
C LEU A 54 -29.76 71.01 32.36
N ASP A 55 -29.24 70.13 31.50
CA ASP A 55 -28.22 70.44 30.48
C ASP A 55 -28.55 69.71 29.16
N PRO A 56 -29.13 70.41 28.18
CA PRO A 56 -29.51 69.84 26.89
C PRO A 56 -28.33 69.32 26.05
N SER A 57 -27.12 69.87 26.24
CA SER A 57 -25.93 69.48 25.47
C SER A 57 -25.41 68.14 25.98
N TYR A 58 -25.26 68.03 27.30
CA TYR A 58 -24.74 66.83 27.95
C TYR A 58 -25.71 65.63 27.82
N GLY A 59 -27.02 65.89 27.87
CA GLY A 59 -28.04 64.83 27.69
C GLY A 59 -28.04 64.22 26.28
N ARG A 60 -27.80 65.01 25.23
CA ARG A 60 -27.79 64.54 23.83
C ARG A 60 -26.59 63.63 23.54
N GLU A 61 -25.41 64.01 24.02
CA GLU A 61 -24.19 63.22 23.85
C GLU A 61 -24.33 61.82 24.47
N TYR A 62 -24.86 61.76 25.70
CA TYR A 62 -25.03 60.49 26.40
C TYR A 62 -26.12 59.61 25.79
N LYS A 63 -27.19 60.18 25.22
CA LYS A 63 -28.17 59.41 24.44
C LYS A 63 -27.53 58.73 23.23
N GLN A 64 -26.72 59.46 22.47
CA GLN A 64 -26.02 58.90 21.31
C GLN A 64 -25.08 57.75 21.72
N ARG A 65 -24.34 57.90 22.84
CA ARG A 65 -23.49 56.84 23.39
C ARG A 65 -24.31 55.61 23.82
N ILE A 66 -25.43 55.82 24.51
CA ILE A 66 -26.32 54.73 24.96
C ILE A 66 -26.94 53.99 23.77
N ASP A 67 -27.36 54.70 22.72
CA ASP A 67 -27.94 54.10 21.52
C ASP A 67 -26.90 53.27 20.74
N ALA A 68 -25.65 53.74 20.65
CA ALA A 68 -24.56 52.98 20.05
C ALA A 68 -24.26 51.68 20.84
N ILE A 69 -24.27 51.74 22.17
CA ILE A 69 -24.10 50.57 23.05
C ILE A 69 -25.26 49.58 22.88
N ARG A 70 -26.49 50.08 22.75
CA ARG A 70 -27.68 49.27 22.51
C ARG A 70 -27.59 48.50 21.20
N GLN A 71 -27.14 49.15 20.12
CA GLN A 71 -26.98 48.52 18.82
C GLN A 71 -25.89 47.43 18.84
N ARG A 72 -24.79 47.66 19.57
CA ARG A 72 -23.74 46.66 19.78
C ARG A 72 -24.25 45.46 20.55
N LEU A 73 -24.97 45.68 21.66
CA LEU A 73 -25.60 44.62 22.43
C LEU A 73 -26.58 43.81 21.56
N GLU A 74 -27.39 44.47 20.73
CA GLU A 74 -28.32 43.79 19.83
C GLU A 74 -27.58 42.86 18.86
N ASN A 75 -26.53 43.36 18.20
CA ASN A 75 -25.71 42.58 17.27
C ASN A 75 -24.93 41.45 17.94
N ALA A 76 -24.36 41.68 19.12
CA ALA A 76 -23.72 40.65 19.94
C ALA A 76 -24.70 39.57 20.39
N SER A 77 -25.97 39.95 20.60
CA SER A 77 -27.05 39.04 21.03
C SER A 77 -27.78 38.34 19.89
N LYS A 78 -27.47 38.66 18.62
CA LYS A 78 -27.90 37.89 17.43
C LYS A 78 -27.11 36.58 17.35
N VAL A 79 -27.18 35.79 18.42
CA VAL A 79 -26.91 34.36 18.40
C VAL A 79 -28.15 33.72 17.78
N PRO A 80 -28.04 32.85 16.76
CA PRO A 80 -29.19 32.16 16.19
C PRO A 80 -29.71 31.12 17.20
N VAL A 81 -30.51 31.56 18.16
CA VAL A 81 -31.08 30.70 19.22
C VAL A 81 -32.16 29.76 18.67
N HIS A 82 -32.76 30.08 17.52
CA HIS A 82 -33.75 29.21 16.86
C HIS A 82 -33.17 28.18 15.88
N GLY A 83 -31.83 28.08 15.78
CA GLY A 83 -31.16 27.03 15.00
C GLY A 83 -30.40 26.01 15.85
N ALA A 84 -29.98 26.38 17.07
CA ALA A 84 -29.00 25.61 17.84
C ALA A 84 -29.52 24.33 18.51
N TRP A 85 -30.82 24.22 18.77
CA TRP A 85 -31.41 23.03 19.40
C TRP A 85 -31.75 21.93 18.38
N ASN A 86 -32.05 22.30 17.13
CA ASN A 86 -32.27 21.35 16.04
C ASN A 86 -30.95 21.04 15.31
N SER A 87 -30.07 22.02 15.10
CA SER A 87 -28.81 21.81 14.38
C SER A 87 -27.78 20.97 15.14
N GLY A 88 -27.83 20.91 16.48
CA GLY A 88 -26.95 20.03 17.26
C GLY A 88 -27.31 18.55 17.10
N PHE A 89 -28.60 18.23 17.08
CA PHE A 89 -29.08 16.85 16.86
C PHE A 89 -28.98 16.45 15.38
N ASP A 90 -29.35 17.34 14.46
CA ASP A 90 -29.26 17.09 13.02
C ASP A 90 -27.81 16.99 12.55
N ALA A 91 -26.88 17.82 13.05
CA ALA A 91 -25.46 17.73 12.69
C ALA A 91 -24.75 16.52 13.30
N GLU A 92 -25.16 16.06 14.49
CA GLU A 92 -24.63 14.83 15.10
C GLU A 92 -25.16 13.59 14.34
N ALA A 93 -26.46 13.59 13.98
CA ALA A 93 -27.07 12.54 13.17
C ALA A 93 -26.47 12.48 11.75
N ASP A 94 -26.22 13.62 11.11
CA ASP A 94 -25.57 13.69 9.80
C ASP A 94 -24.12 13.20 9.86
N LYS A 95 -23.37 13.55 10.92
CA LYS A 95 -22.02 13.02 11.13
C LYS A 95 -22.02 11.51 11.30
N LEU A 96 -22.95 10.96 12.08
CA LEU A 96 -23.06 9.52 12.29
C LEU A 96 -23.43 8.80 10.98
N GLY A 97 -24.36 9.37 10.20
CA GLY A 97 -24.74 8.87 8.88
C GLY A 97 -23.60 8.93 7.86
N GLN A 98 -22.79 10.00 7.88
CA GLN A 98 -21.60 10.12 7.05
C GLN A 98 -20.52 9.10 7.43
N GLN A 99 -20.29 8.86 8.73
CA GLN A 99 -19.36 7.84 9.20
C GLN A 99 -19.79 6.42 8.77
N GLN A 100 -21.09 6.11 8.85
CA GLN A 100 -21.62 4.83 8.37
C GLN A 100 -21.47 4.67 6.86
N ARG A 101 -21.74 5.72 6.07
CA ARG A 101 -21.51 5.72 4.62
C ARG A 101 -20.04 5.54 4.28
N ASP A 102 -19.14 6.23 4.96
CA ASP A 102 -17.70 6.10 4.74
C ASP A 102 -17.22 4.68 5.07
N LEU A 103 -17.73 4.07 6.16
CA LEU A 103 -17.45 2.67 6.48
C LEU A 103 -17.95 1.71 5.39
N LEU A 104 -19.16 1.91 4.88
CA LEU A 104 -19.73 1.10 3.80
C LEU A 104 -18.95 1.26 2.49
N LEU A 105 -18.56 2.48 2.14
CA LEU A 105 -17.73 2.77 0.96
C LEU A 105 -16.35 2.12 1.07
N ARG A 106 -15.74 2.16 2.26
CA ARG A 106 -14.47 1.45 2.54
C ARG A 106 -14.62 -0.07 2.48
N GLY A 107 -15.71 -0.61 3.01
CA GLY A 107 -16.04 -2.03 2.90
C GLY A 107 -16.21 -2.45 1.45
N HIS A 108 -16.94 -1.66 0.66
CA HIS A 108 -17.16 -1.91 -0.75
C HIS A 108 -15.87 -1.78 -1.57
N SER A 109 -15.08 -0.73 -1.36
CA SER A 109 -13.80 -0.56 -2.07
C SER A 109 -12.79 -1.67 -1.72
N SER A 110 -12.81 -2.16 -0.48
CA SER A 110 -12.02 -3.35 -0.12
C SER A 110 -12.52 -4.61 -0.81
N LEU A 111 -13.83 -4.81 -0.92
CA LEU A 111 -14.41 -5.95 -1.62
C LEU A 111 -14.06 -5.93 -3.12
N VAL A 112 -14.15 -4.77 -3.77
CA VAL A 112 -13.77 -4.58 -5.17
C VAL A 112 -12.29 -4.89 -5.36
N ARG A 113 -11.42 -4.35 -4.51
CA ARG A 113 -9.97 -4.64 -4.54
C ARG A 113 -9.67 -6.12 -4.34
N THR A 114 -10.34 -6.79 -3.40
CA THR A 114 -10.19 -8.22 -3.16
C THR A 114 -10.71 -9.04 -4.36
N GLY A 115 -11.82 -8.63 -4.98
CA GLY A 115 -12.35 -9.27 -6.19
C GLY A 115 -11.39 -9.17 -7.37
N GLU A 116 -10.80 -7.99 -7.61
CA GLU A 116 -9.77 -7.79 -8.62
C GLU A 116 -8.52 -8.63 -8.33
N SER A 117 -8.05 -8.63 -7.07
CA SER A 117 -6.90 -9.44 -6.64
C SER A 117 -7.15 -10.94 -6.86
N LEU A 118 -8.38 -11.41 -6.59
CA LEU A 118 -8.78 -12.80 -6.80
C LEU A 118 -8.86 -13.14 -8.30
N HIS A 119 -9.34 -12.21 -9.13
CA HIS A 119 -9.38 -12.39 -10.58
C HIS A 119 -7.97 -12.56 -11.15
N ILE A 120 -7.04 -11.68 -10.75
CA ILE A 120 -5.63 -11.78 -11.13
C ILE A 120 -5.03 -13.10 -10.64
N SER A 121 -5.23 -13.45 -9.37
CA SER A 121 -4.73 -14.71 -8.81
C SER A 121 -5.25 -15.94 -9.56
N ARG A 122 -6.52 -15.94 -9.97
CA ARG A 122 -7.11 -17.03 -10.75
C ARG A 122 -6.51 -17.10 -12.16
N GLN A 123 -6.30 -15.96 -12.80
CA GLN A 123 -5.66 -15.91 -14.10
C GLN A 123 -4.21 -16.41 -14.01
N THR A 124 -3.42 -15.93 -13.05
CA THR A 124 -2.05 -16.38 -12.84
C THR A 124 -1.98 -17.87 -12.49
N ALA A 125 -2.92 -18.38 -11.68
CA ALA A 125 -3.00 -19.81 -11.36
C ALA A 125 -3.27 -20.64 -12.63
N HIS A 126 -4.18 -20.19 -13.50
CA HIS A 126 -4.46 -20.87 -14.77
C HIS A 126 -3.26 -20.83 -15.72
N GLU A 127 -2.58 -19.69 -15.85
CA GLU A 127 -1.35 -19.58 -16.64
C GLU A 127 -0.24 -20.49 -16.07
N THR A 128 -0.16 -20.62 -14.75
CA THR A 128 0.79 -21.51 -14.06
C THR A 128 0.46 -22.99 -14.29
N GLU A 129 -0.82 -23.38 -14.26
CA GLU A 129 -1.26 -24.75 -14.60
C GLU A 129 -0.93 -25.10 -16.05
N GLN A 130 -1.15 -24.15 -16.97
CA GLN A 130 -0.82 -24.34 -18.37
C GLN A 130 0.69 -24.51 -18.59
N LEU A 131 1.51 -23.64 -18.00
CA LEU A 131 2.97 -23.76 -18.05
C LEU A 131 3.45 -25.06 -17.38
N GLY A 132 2.83 -25.45 -16.26
CA GLY A 132 3.12 -26.71 -15.57
C GLY A 132 2.84 -27.93 -16.44
N ASN A 133 1.74 -27.92 -17.20
CA ASN A 133 1.41 -28.97 -18.16
C ASN A 133 2.42 -29.05 -19.31
N GLU A 134 2.86 -27.90 -19.84
CA GLU A 134 3.90 -27.83 -20.88
C GLU A 134 5.23 -28.40 -20.37
N ILE A 135 5.67 -27.97 -19.19
CA ILE A 135 6.90 -28.49 -18.54
C ILE A 135 6.78 -30.01 -18.31
N MET A 136 5.63 -30.51 -17.87
CA MET A 136 5.41 -31.94 -17.68
C MET A 136 5.54 -32.71 -19.00
N SER A 137 4.95 -32.21 -20.08
CA SER A 137 5.05 -32.79 -21.42
C SER A 137 6.51 -32.86 -21.90
N ASP A 138 7.27 -31.78 -21.69
CA ASP A 138 8.69 -31.73 -22.02
C ASP A 138 9.51 -32.71 -21.20
N LEU A 139 9.26 -32.82 -19.90
CA LEU A 139 9.94 -33.79 -19.03
C LEU A 139 9.66 -35.24 -19.45
N ILE A 140 8.44 -35.56 -19.88
CA ILE A 140 8.10 -36.88 -20.42
C ILE A 140 8.91 -37.15 -21.69
N THR A 141 8.97 -36.18 -22.59
CA THR A 141 9.74 -36.28 -23.85
C THR A 141 11.24 -36.44 -23.59
N GLN A 142 11.79 -35.66 -22.64
CA GLN A 142 13.18 -35.78 -22.21
C GLN A 142 13.47 -37.13 -21.58
N ARG A 143 12.55 -37.66 -20.76
CA ARG A 143 12.66 -39.00 -20.18
C ARG A 143 12.72 -40.07 -21.27
N GLU A 144 11.86 -39.99 -22.28
CA GLU A 144 11.87 -40.93 -23.40
C GLU A 144 13.19 -40.86 -24.19
N SER A 145 13.72 -39.66 -24.43
CA SER A 145 15.02 -39.46 -25.07
C SER A 145 16.18 -40.07 -24.26
N LEU A 146 16.15 -39.92 -22.93
CA LEU A 146 17.13 -40.54 -22.03
C LEU A 146 17.05 -42.06 -22.06
N LEU A 147 15.84 -42.64 -22.02
CA LEU A 147 15.65 -44.08 -22.13
C LEU A 147 16.17 -44.60 -23.48
N ARG A 148 15.83 -43.93 -24.58
CA ARG A 148 16.35 -44.29 -25.91
C ARG A 148 17.87 -44.18 -25.99
N THR A 149 18.47 -43.20 -25.32
CA THR A 149 19.93 -43.05 -25.26
C THR A 149 20.56 -44.17 -24.44
N GLN A 150 19.93 -44.56 -23.32
CA GLN A 150 20.35 -45.69 -22.50
C GLN A 150 20.30 -47.00 -23.28
N ASP A 151 19.23 -47.25 -24.03
CA ASP A 151 19.09 -48.43 -24.89
C ASP A 151 20.20 -48.46 -25.94
N LYS A 152 20.45 -47.34 -26.64
CA LYS A 152 21.57 -47.21 -27.60
C LYS A 152 22.94 -47.42 -26.97
N LEU A 153 23.14 -47.01 -25.72
CA LEU A 153 24.39 -47.23 -25.00
C LEU A 153 24.58 -48.71 -24.65
N ASN A 154 23.51 -49.40 -24.24
CA ASN A 154 23.53 -50.85 -24.03
C ASN A 154 23.82 -51.60 -25.33
N GLU A 155 23.09 -51.29 -26.41
CA GLU A 155 23.32 -51.86 -27.75
C GLU A 155 24.76 -51.58 -28.24
N GLY A 156 25.25 -50.34 -28.05
CA GLY A 156 26.62 -49.97 -28.36
C GLY A 156 27.65 -50.79 -27.57
N GLY A 157 27.37 -51.06 -26.30
CA GLY A 157 28.17 -51.96 -25.46
C GLY A 157 28.24 -53.39 -26.01
N GLU A 158 27.11 -53.92 -26.50
CA GLU A 158 27.06 -55.24 -27.15
C GLU A 158 27.84 -55.27 -28.47
N HIS A 159 27.70 -54.24 -29.32
CA HIS A 159 28.44 -54.12 -30.57
C HIS A 159 29.95 -53.99 -30.34
N LEU A 160 30.39 -53.29 -29.30
CA LEU A 160 31.81 -53.22 -28.91
C LEU A 160 32.34 -54.59 -28.47
N ASN A 161 31.54 -55.37 -27.74
CA ASN A 161 31.90 -56.73 -27.35
C ASN A 161 32.03 -57.66 -28.58
N ALA A 162 31.08 -57.56 -29.52
CA ALA A 162 31.15 -58.27 -30.80
C ALA A 162 32.37 -57.86 -31.64
N GLY A 163 32.67 -56.54 -31.69
CA GLY A 163 33.85 -56.00 -32.35
C GLY A 163 35.15 -56.57 -31.77
N ARG A 164 35.27 -56.63 -30.44
CA ARG A 164 36.41 -57.27 -29.75
C ARG A 164 36.53 -58.75 -30.11
N LYS A 165 35.42 -59.49 -30.17
CA LYS A 165 35.41 -60.91 -30.59
C LYS A 165 35.91 -61.06 -32.03
N THR A 166 35.43 -60.23 -32.96
CA THR A 166 35.87 -60.24 -34.36
C THR A 166 37.35 -59.91 -34.50
N LEU A 167 37.83 -58.86 -33.82
CA LEU A 167 39.24 -58.50 -33.81
C LEU A 167 40.12 -59.63 -33.25
N ARG A 168 39.68 -60.32 -32.20
CA ARG A 168 40.39 -61.47 -31.64
C ARG A 168 40.50 -62.63 -32.63
N LEU A 169 39.44 -62.89 -33.41
CA LEU A 169 39.49 -63.89 -34.49
C LEU A 169 40.46 -63.49 -35.59
N MET A 170 40.47 -62.22 -36.02
CA MET A 170 41.43 -61.71 -37.00
C MET A 170 42.87 -61.81 -36.48
N TYR A 171 43.11 -61.43 -35.22
CA TYR A 171 44.41 -61.54 -34.55
C TYR A 171 44.93 -62.99 -34.53
N ASN A 172 44.10 -63.95 -34.13
CA ASN A 172 44.48 -65.36 -34.10
C ASN A 172 44.78 -65.92 -35.50
N ARG A 173 44.01 -65.51 -36.53
CA ARG A 173 44.31 -65.88 -37.93
C ARG A 173 45.65 -65.34 -38.38
N VAL A 174 45.99 -64.09 -38.04
CA VAL A 174 47.29 -63.49 -38.37
C VAL A 174 48.43 -64.24 -37.69
N ILE A 175 48.28 -64.62 -36.41
CA ILE A 175 49.29 -65.43 -35.71
C ILE A 175 49.46 -66.78 -36.40
N MET A 176 48.36 -67.49 -36.69
CA MET A 176 48.43 -68.79 -37.35
C MET A 176 49.16 -68.69 -38.70
N ASN A 177 48.85 -67.66 -39.48
CA ASN A 177 49.54 -67.42 -40.75
C ASN A 177 51.04 -67.15 -40.53
N LYS A 178 51.41 -66.37 -39.50
CA LYS A 178 52.83 -66.15 -39.14
C LYS A 178 53.53 -67.44 -38.71
N VAL A 179 52.88 -68.26 -37.89
CA VAL A 179 53.44 -69.55 -37.43
C VAL A 179 53.66 -70.49 -38.61
N LEU A 180 52.66 -70.64 -39.49
CA LEU A 180 52.80 -71.46 -40.70
C LEU A 180 53.97 -71.01 -41.57
N LEU A 181 54.14 -69.70 -41.75
CA LEU A 181 55.27 -69.15 -42.50
C LEU A 181 56.62 -69.48 -41.86
N ILE A 182 56.75 -69.34 -40.53
CA ILE A 182 57.98 -69.70 -39.82
C ILE A 182 58.27 -71.19 -39.94
N THR A 183 57.24 -72.05 -39.82
CA THR A 183 57.39 -73.51 -39.95
C THR A 183 57.93 -73.90 -41.32
N VAL A 184 57.42 -73.33 -42.41
CA VAL A 184 57.90 -73.63 -43.77
C VAL A 184 59.37 -73.28 -43.92
N VAL A 185 59.79 -72.09 -43.48
CA VAL A 185 61.20 -71.66 -43.55
C VAL A 185 62.11 -72.57 -42.73
N LEU A 186 61.69 -73.00 -41.54
CA LEU A 186 62.48 -73.94 -40.72
C LEU A 186 62.66 -75.30 -41.40
N VAL A 187 61.62 -75.82 -42.06
CA VAL A 187 61.71 -77.08 -42.82
C VAL A 187 62.68 -76.94 -43.99
N GLU A 188 62.62 -75.84 -44.74
CA GLU A 188 63.54 -75.57 -45.85
C GLU A 188 65.00 -75.53 -45.37
N LEU A 189 65.27 -74.80 -44.28
CA LEU A 189 66.61 -74.75 -43.68
C LEU A 189 67.08 -76.12 -43.17
N GLY A 190 66.18 -76.92 -42.61
CA GLY A 190 66.48 -78.28 -42.15
C GLY A 190 66.89 -79.21 -43.29
N ILE A 191 66.17 -79.17 -44.41
CA ILE A 191 66.51 -79.96 -45.61
C ILE A 191 67.85 -79.49 -46.19
N LEU A 192 68.06 -78.19 -46.35
CA LEU A 192 69.32 -77.64 -46.85
C LEU A 192 70.50 -78.01 -45.96
N GLY A 193 70.35 -77.84 -44.64
CA GLY A 193 71.35 -78.21 -43.64
C GLY A 193 71.65 -79.71 -43.66
N GLY A 194 70.61 -80.55 -43.76
CA GLY A 194 70.74 -82.01 -43.86
C GLY A 194 71.51 -82.44 -45.12
N ILE A 195 71.22 -81.84 -46.28
CA ILE A 195 71.95 -82.12 -47.52
C ILE A 195 73.42 -81.69 -47.40
N ILE A 196 73.70 -80.51 -46.85
CA ILE A 196 75.08 -80.03 -46.65
C ILE A 196 75.83 -80.96 -45.69
N TYR A 197 75.21 -81.34 -44.57
CA TYR A 197 75.80 -82.26 -43.59
C TYR A 197 76.12 -83.61 -44.23
N TRP A 198 75.16 -84.20 -44.96
CA TRP A 198 75.37 -85.47 -45.64
C TRP A 198 76.47 -85.37 -46.70
N LYS A 199 76.49 -84.29 -47.51
CA LYS A 199 77.53 -84.09 -48.52
C LYS A 199 78.92 -83.84 -47.93
N PHE A 200 79.01 -83.11 -46.81
CA PHE A 200 80.28 -82.78 -46.17
C PHE A 200 80.85 -83.97 -45.39
N PHE A 201 79.98 -84.81 -44.80
CA PHE A 201 80.39 -86.00 -44.06
C PHE A 201 80.50 -87.27 -44.94
N SER A 202 79.87 -87.30 -46.11
CA SER A 202 79.98 -88.40 -47.09
C SER A 202 81.19 -88.24 -48.03
N LYS A 203 82.22 -87.51 -47.63
CA LYS A 203 83.50 -87.40 -48.33
C LYS A 203 84.64 -87.69 -47.35
#